data_AF-A0A931CZL7-F1
#
_entry.id   AF-A0A931CZL7-F1
#
_cell.length_a   1.000
_cell.length_b   1.000
_cell.length_c   1.000
_cell.angle_alpha   90.00
_cell.angle_beta   90.00
_cell.angle_gamma   90.00
#
_symmetry.space_group_name_H-M   'P 1'
#
loop_
_entity.id
_entity.type
_entity.pdbx_description
1 polymer ?
#
loop_
_entity_poly.entity_id
_entity_poly.type
_entity_poly.pdbx_seq_one_letter_code
_entity_poly.pdbx_strand_id
1 'polypeptide(L)' 'TKLKLGVNAGHGICYNTIKAFAGLHEIREFSIGHSIVSRAVLTGMDRAVRDMKKLIQDLGQAPV' A
#
# COMPACT_ATOMS: atom_id res chain seq x y z
N THR A 1 -9.39 -16.19 -5.02
CA THR A 1 -9.33 -16.91 -3.72
C THR A 1 -10.25 -18.12 -3.73
N LYS A 2 -9.87 -19.22 -3.08
CA LYS A 2 -10.66 -20.48 -3.03
C LYS A 2 -12.07 -20.28 -2.43
N LEU A 3 -12.22 -19.30 -1.54
CA LEU A 3 -13.46 -19.01 -0.81
C LEU A 3 -14.26 -17.82 -1.37
N LYS A 4 -13.87 -17.26 -2.54
CA LYS A 4 -14.49 -16.06 -3.15
C LYS A 4 -14.53 -14.81 -2.23
N LEU A 5 -13.68 -14.75 -1.22
CA LEU A 5 -13.52 -13.58 -0.35
C LEU A 5 -12.49 -12.61 -0.93
N GLY A 6 -12.74 -11.31 -0.75
CA GLY A 6 -11.74 -10.27 -0.97
C GLY A 6 -10.66 -10.31 0.12
N VAL A 7 -9.41 -10.03 -0.24
CA VAL A 7 -8.29 -9.98 0.70
C VAL A 7 -7.86 -8.53 0.84
N ASN A 8 -7.82 -8.04 2.08
CA ASN A 8 -7.35 -6.70 2.42
C ASN A 8 -6.10 -6.83 3.30
N ALA A 9 -5.17 -5.89 3.16
CA ALA A 9 -3.97 -5.77 3.99
C ALA A 9 -3.82 -4.33 4.50
N GLY A 10 -2.96 -4.08 5.49
CA GLY A 10 -2.76 -2.68 5.92
C GLY A 10 -2.03 -2.45 7.24
N HIS A 11 -2.27 -3.30 8.24
CA HIS A 11 -1.68 -3.10 9.56
C HIS A 11 -0.14 -3.22 9.52
N GLY A 12 0.56 -2.23 10.07
CA GLY A 12 2.03 -2.20 10.12
C GLY A 12 2.74 -1.92 8.78
N ILE A 13 2.00 -1.70 7.69
CA ILE A 13 2.59 -1.42 6.38
C ILE A 13 3.07 0.03 6.32
N CYS A 14 4.27 0.23 5.76
CA CYS A 14 4.86 1.54 5.52
C CYS A 14 5.45 1.66 4.10
N TYR A 15 5.95 2.84 3.76
CA TYR A 15 6.49 3.15 2.42
C TYR A 15 7.67 2.24 1.99
N ASN A 16 8.35 1.60 2.94
CA ASN A 16 9.44 0.68 2.67
C ASN A 16 8.94 -0.77 2.52
N THR A 17 8.04 -1.21 3.39
CA THR A 17 7.60 -2.62 3.44
C THR A 17 6.51 -2.95 2.42
N ILE A 18 5.79 -1.95 1.91
CA ILE A 18 4.72 -2.16 0.92
C ILE A 18 5.23 -2.83 -0.37
N LYS A 19 6.51 -2.64 -0.72
CA LYS A 19 7.15 -3.23 -1.89
C LYS A 19 7.22 -4.76 -1.85
N ALA A 20 7.17 -5.36 -0.66
CA ALA A 20 7.17 -6.82 -0.51
C ALA A 20 5.90 -7.48 -1.07
N PHE A 21 4.85 -6.70 -1.35
CA PHE A 21 3.59 -7.18 -1.93
C PHE A 21 3.56 -7.07 -3.46
N ALA A 22 4.67 -6.71 -4.11
CA ALA A 22 4.78 -6.67 -5.57
C ALA A 22 4.45 -8.04 -6.18
N GLY A 23 3.62 -8.06 -7.23
CA GLY A 23 3.16 -9.30 -7.88
C GLY A 23 2.10 -10.10 -7.12
N LEU A 24 1.65 -9.68 -5.94
CA LEU A 24 0.57 -10.33 -5.20
C LEU A 24 -0.80 -9.77 -5.60
N HIS A 25 -1.45 -10.40 -6.57
CA HIS A 25 -2.69 -9.92 -7.18
C HIS A 25 -3.96 -10.21 -6.34
N GLU A 26 -3.85 -11.02 -5.30
CA GLU A 26 -4.98 -11.39 -4.45
C GLU A 26 -5.43 -10.27 -3.51
N ILE A 27 -4.55 -9.30 -3.21
CA ILE A 27 -4.87 -8.15 -2.35
C ILE A 27 -5.66 -7.12 -3.14
N ARG A 28 -6.87 -6.82 -2.68
CA ARG A 28 -7.77 -5.84 -3.28
C ARG A 28 -7.58 -4.44 -2.72
N GLU A 29 -7.21 -4.32 -1.45
CA GLU A 29 -7.12 -3.05 -0.74
C GLU A 29 -5.97 -3.03 0.27
N PHE A 30 -5.32 -1.87 0.40
CA PHE A 30 -4.36 -1.54 1.44
C PHE A 30 -4.90 -0.42 2.35
N SER A 31 -5.35 -0.76 3.55
CA SER A 31 -5.86 0.21 4.53
C SER A 31 -4.74 0.64 5.50
N ILE A 32 -4.04 1.74 5.20
CA ILE A 32 -2.83 2.17 5.91
C ILE A 32 -3.07 3.46 6.69
N GLY A 33 -2.90 3.43 8.01
CA GLY A 33 -3.11 4.58 8.91
C GLY A 33 -1.81 5.24 9.38
N HIS A 34 -1.21 4.67 10.43
CA HIS A 34 -0.08 5.27 11.16
C HIS A 34 1.05 5.76 10.24
N SER A 35 1.47 4.96 9.24
CA SER A 35 2.56 5.36 8.36
C SER A 35 2.24 6.60 7.50
N ILE A 36 1.00 6.74 7.03
CA ILE A 36 0.56 7.92 6.27
C ILE A 36 0.55 9.15 7.17
N VAL A 37 -0.05 9.06 8.36
CA VAL A 37 -0.10 10.16 9.33
C VAL A 37 1.30 10.61 9.73
N SER A 38 2.19 9.68 10.07
CA SER A 38 3.57 9.98 10.44
C SER A 38 4.35 10.69 9.31
N ARG A 39 4.13 10.32 8.04
CA ARG A 39 4.73 11.03 6.90
C ARG A 39 4.09 12.39 6.63
N ALA A 40 2.78 12.51 6.86
CA ALA A 40 2.03 13.75 6.65
C ALA A 40 2.49 14.87 7.59
N VAL A 41 2.94 14.55 8.81
CA VAL A 41 3.53 15.54 9.74
C VAL A 41 4.76 16.24 9.15
N LEU A 42 5.50 15.57 8.26
CA LEU A 42 6.71 16.11 7.63
C LEU A 42 6.49 16.71 6.24
N THR A 43 5.49 16.19 5.50
CA THR A 43 5.35 16.46 4.05
C THR A 43 3.98 16.97 3.63
N GLY A 44 3.03 17.02 4.56
CA GLY A 44 1.61 17.31 4.29
C GLY A 44 0.81 16.06 3.89
N MET A 45 -0.49 16.08 4.20
CA MET A 45 -1.40 14.94 3.99
C MET A 45 -1.56 14.58 2.51
N ASP A 46 -1.76 15.57 1.63
CA ASP A 46 -1.92 15.34 0.18
C ASP A 46 -0.72 14.59 -0.41
N ARG A 47 0.50 15.06 -0.12
CA ARG A 47 1.73 14.43 -0.61
C ARG A 47 1.92 13.02 -0.04
N ALA A 48 1.70 12.83 1.27
CA ALA A 48 1.83 11.52 1.91
C ALA A 48 0.91 10.48 1.25
N VAL A 49 -0.37 10.81 1.04
CA VAL A 49 -1.34 9.92 0.41
C VAL A 49 -0.97 9.63 -1.05
N ARG A 50 -0.59 10.65 -1.83
CA ARG A 50 -0.17 10.47 -3.23
C ARG A 50 1.05 9.56 -3.35
N ASP A 51 2.05 9.75 -2.50
CA ASP A 51 3.26 8.95 -2.51
C ASP A 51 2.96 7.48 -2.18
N MET A 52 2.07 7.20 -1.23
CA MET A 52 1.68 5.82 -0.89
C MET A 52 0.86 5.19 -2.03
N LYS A 53 -0.08 5.95 -2.62
CA LYS A 53 -0.87 5.49 -3.76
C LYS A 53 0.00 5.14 -4.96
N LYS A 54 1.02 5.93 -5.25
CA LYS A 54 1.97 5.65 -6.32
C LYS A 54 2.69 4.31 -6.08
N LEU A 55 3.19 4.08 -4.86
CA LEU A 55 3.81 2.80 -4.51
C LEU A 55 2.86 1.61 -4.73
N ILE A 56 1.59 1.74 -4.35
CA ILE A 56 0.57 0.70 -4.57
C ILE A 56 0.37 0.44 -6.07
N GLN A 57 0.33 1.47 -6.90
CA GLN A 57 0.20 1.34 -8.36
C GLN A 57 1.42 0.64 -8.96
N ASP A 58 2.62 0.98 -8.48
CA ASP A 58 3.88 0.39 -8.95
C ASP A 58 3.99 -1.10 -8.57
N LEU A 59 3.29 -1.60 -7.53
CA LEU A 59 3.27 -3.03 -7.18
C LEU A 59 2.73 -3.92 -8.31
N GLY A 60 1.79 -3.39 -9.09
CA GLY A 60 1.21 -4.09 -10.24
C GLY A 60 2.06 -4.01 -11.52
N GLN A 61 3.13 -3.21 -11.50
CA GLN A 61 4.04 -3.00 -12.64
C GLN A 61 5.40 -3.70 -12.47
N ALA A 62 5.54 -4.57 -11.46
CA ALA A 62 6.79 -5.26 -11.22
C ALA A 62 7.21 -6.08 -12.46
N PRO A 63 8.43 -5.88 -13.00
CA PRO A 63 8.93 -6.72 -14.06
C PRO A 63 9.07 -8.15 -13.51
N VAL A 64 8.46 -9.08 -14.23
CA VAL A 64 8.74 -10.52 -14.11
C VAL A 64 10.21 -10.82 -14.39
#